data_AF-Q0IEG4-F1
#
_entry.id   AF-Q0IEG4-F1
#
_cell.length_a   1.000
_cell.length_b   1.000
_cell.length_c   1.000
_cell.angle_alpha   90.00
_cell.angle_beta   90.00
_cell.angle_gamma   90.00
#
_symmetry.space_group_name_H-M   'P 1'
#
loop_
_entity.id
_entity.type
_entity.pdbx_description
1 polymer ?
#
loop_
_entity_poly.entity_id
_entity_poly.type
_entity_poly.pdbx_seq_one_letter_code
_entity_poly.pdbx_strand_id
1 'polypeptide(L)'
;MAFGDYPAEYNPKVHGPYDPARYYGKPDTPLGQVKLNELGAWFGRRDKNPKRMGIAPFFQVIVGGMVFFYAINYGKLKHHRNYKYH
;
A
#
# COMPACT_ATOMS: atom_id res chain seq x y z
N MET A 1 8.35 17.50 -18.16
CA MET A 1 9.66 16.86 -17.95
C MET A 1 9.97 16.11 -19.23
N ALA A 2 11.02 16.52 -19.94
CA ALA A 2 11.48 15.84 -21.13
C ALA A 2 12.22 14.55 -20.74
N PHE A 3 12.26 13.58 -21.63
CA PHE A 3 13.01 12.33 -21.42
C PHE A 3 14.51 12.68 -21.26
N GLY A 4 15.09 12.42 -20.09
CA GLY A 4 16.48 12.74 -19.78
C GLY A 4 16.67 13.87 -18.77
N ASP A 5 15.62 14.60 -18.38
CA ASP A 5 15.70 15.55 -17.27
C ASP A 5 15.86 14.81 -15.94
N TYR A 6 16.74 15.34 -15.08
CA TYR A 6 16.79 14.91 -13.68
C TYR A 6 15.45 15.18 -12.99
N PRO A 7 15.04 14.36 -12.01
CA PRO A 7 13.82 14.62 -11.25
C PRO A 7 13.87 16.02 -10.64
N ALA A 8 12.73 16.72 -10.62
CA ALA A 8 12.65 18.12 -10.18
C ALA A 8 13.16 18.33 -8.75
N GLU A 9 13.15 17.26 -7.95
CA GLU A 9 13.58 17.24 -6.57
C GLU A 9 15.09 17.00 -6.38
N TYR A 10 15.84 16.64 -7.44
CA TYR A 10 17.26 16.35 -7.35
C TYR A 10 18.13 17.61 -7.48
N ASN A 11 18.83 17.96 -6.39
CA ASN A 11 19.91 18.94 -6.38
C ASN A 11 21.30 18.27 -6.28
N PRO A 12 22.13 18.34 -7.34
CA PRO A 12 23.45 17.68 -7.36
C PRO A 12 24.43 18.24 -6.31
N LYS A 13 24.25 19.48 -5.85
CA LYS A 13 25.09 20.07 -4.80
C LYS A 13 24.82 19.48 -3.41
N VAL A 14 23.60 18.99 -3.18
CA VAL A 14 23.16 18.45 -1.89
C VAL A 14 23.23 16.92 -1.88
N HIS A 15 22.97 16.29 -3.02
CA HIS A 15 22.76 14.84 -3.11
C HIS A 15 23.94 14.03 -3.66
N GLY A 16 24.99 14.68 -4.19
CA GLY A 16 26.11 14.00 -4.83
C GLY A 16 25.71 13.41 -6.19
N PRO A 17 26.40 12.37 -6.69
CA PRO A 17 26.05 11.70 -7.94
C PRO A 17 24.60 11.19 -7.94
N TYR A 18 23.95 11.25 -9.11
CA TYR A 18 22.58 10.80 -9.27
C TYR A 18 22.48 9.28 -9.12
N ASP A 19 21.67 8.83 -8.17
CA ASP A 19 21.31 7.44 -7.94
C ASP A 19 19.81 7.24 -8.28
N PRO A 20 19.49 6.52 -9.37
CA PRO A 20 18.11 6.28 -9.79
C PRO A 20 17.26 5.51 -8.78
N ALA A 21 17.87 4.77 -7.85
CA ALA A 21 17.16 4.02 -6.82
C ALA A 21 16.77 4.89 -5.61
N ARG A 22 17.32 6.10 -5.52
CA ARG A 22 17.11 7.00 -4.39
C ARG A 22 15.96 7.96 -4.66
N TYR A 23 15.03 8.04 -3.70
CA TYR A 23 14.00 9.06 -3.72
C TYR A 23 14.55 10.38 -3.18
N TYR A 24 14.56 11.42 -4.02
CA TYR A 24 15.07 12.76 -3.69
C TYR A 24 13.99 13.74 -3.24
N GLY A 25 12.71 13.36 -3.31
CA GLY A 25 11.59 14.21 -2.89
C GLY A 25 11.39 14.27 -1.38
N LYS A 26 10.47 15.14 -0.95
CA LYS A 26 10.06 15.22 0.46
C LYS A 26 9.34 13.91 0.84
N PRO A 27 9.79 13.19 1.89
CA PRO A 27 9.10 11.99 2.33
C PRO A 27 7.66 12.35 2.76
N ASP A 28 6.71 11.54 2.32
CA ASP A 28 5.31 11.67 2.69
C ASP A 28 5.10 11.44 4.19
N THR A 29 4.05 12.02 4.76
CA THR A 29 3.70 11.77 6.16
C THR A 29 3.36 10.29 6.37
N PRO A 30 4.02 9.59 7.32
CA PRO A 30 3.68 8.22 7.68
C PRO A 30 2.21 8.12 8.10
N LEU A 31 1.54 7.01 7.80
CA LEU A 31 0.11 6.84 8.08
C LEU A 31 -0.26 7.19 9.53
N GLY A 32 0.56 6.79 10.50
CA GLY A 32 0.32 7.05 11.93
C GLY A 32 0.40 8.52 12.36
N GLN A 33 0.86 9.42 11.49
CA GLN A 33 0.95 10.86 11.74
C GLN A 33 -0.10 11.66 10.96
N VAL A 34 -0.94 10.99 10.16
CA VAL A 34 -1.96 11.65 9.33
C VAL A 34 -3.17 11.98 10.18
N LYS A 35 -3.70 13.19 10.03
CA LYS A 35 -4.96 13.58 10.66
C LYS A 35 -6.14 12.92 9.95
N LEU A 36 -7.20 12.59 10.68
CA LEU A 36 -8.37 11.89 10.12
C LEU A 36 -8.99 12.65 8.93
N ASN A 37 -9.04 13.98 8.99
CA ASN A 37 -9.54 14.83 7.92
C ASN A 37 -8.62 14.89 6.68
N GLU A 38 -7.35 14.48 6.80
CA GLU A 38 -6.37 14.45 5.71
C GLU A 38 -6.20 13.06 5.07
N LEU A 39 -6.85 12.02 5.64
CA LEU A 39 -6.71 10.63 5.19
C LEU A 39 -7.10 10.45 3.70
N GLY A 40 -8.18 11.09 3.24
CA GLY A 40 -8.59 11.01 1.84
C GLY A 40 -7.51 11.55 0.89
N ALA A 41 -6.98 12.73 1.18
CA ALA A 41 -5.89 13.33 0.42
C ALA A 41 -4.59 12.49 0.52
N TRP A 42 -4.37 11.82 1.65
CA TRP A 42 -3.24 10.91 1.86
C TRP A 42 -3.31 9.67 0.96
N PHE A 43 -4.48 9.07 0.79
CA PHE A 43 -4.65 8.02 -0.22
C PHE A 43 -4.55 8.56 -1.65
N GLY A 44 -5.07 9.77 -1.89
CA GLY A 44 -5.08 10.40 -3.21
C GLY A 44 -3.70 10.59 -3.83
N ARG A 45 -2.72 11.06 -3.04
CA ARG A 45 -1.35 11.37 -3.51
C ARG A 45 -0.44 10.17 -3.75
N ARG A 46 -0.89 8.95 -3.42
CA ARG A 46 -0.12 7.73 -3.71
C ARG A 46 -0.06 7.42 -5.20
N ASP A 47 1.12 7.00 -5.63
CA ASP A 47 1.34 6.45 -6.96
C ASP A 47 0.53 5.17 -7.16
N LYS A 48 -0.31 5.17 -8.20
CA LYS A 48 -1.16 4.03 -8.58
C LYS A 48 -0.54 3.23 -9.74
N ASN A 49 0.72 3.49 -10.04
CA ASN A 49 1.43 2.81 -11.12
C ASN A 49 1.69 1.35 -10.71
N PRO A 50 1.29 0.34 -11.51
CA PRO A 50 1.53 -1.06 -11.19
C PRO A 50 2.99 -1.38 -10.90
N LYS A 51 3.95 -0.70 -11.55
CA LYS A 51 5.39 -0.88 -11.29
C LYS A 51 5.83 -0.49 -9.88
N ARG A 52 5.07 0.40 -9.22
CA ARG A 52 5.34 0.89 -7.86
C ARG A 52 4.53 0.12 -6.80
N MET A 53 3.57 -0.70 -7.22
CA MET A 53 2.81 -1.55 -6.32
C MET A 53 3.65 -2.78 -5.99
N GLY A 54 4.02 -2.94 -4.71
CA GLY A 54 4.70 -4.15 -4.22
C GLY A 54 3.74 -5.35 -4.12
N ILE A 55 4.08 -6.32 -3.26
CA ILE A 55 3.25 -7.54 -3.08
C ILE A 55 1.99 -7.32 -2.22
N ALA A 56 1.86 -6.16 -1.57
CA ALA A 56 0.72 -5.82 -0.72
C ALA A 56 -0.69 -6.10 -1.33
N PRO A 57 -1.03 -5.66 -2.56
CA PRO A 57 -2.33 -5.95 -3.17
C PRO A 57 -2.65 -7.45 -3.30
N PHE A 58 -1.64 -8.30 -3.52
CA PHE A 58 -1.82 -9.75 -3.60
C PHE A 58 -2.33 -10.32 -2.28
N PHE A 59 -1.67 -9.96 -1.16
CA PHE A 59 -2.11 -10.39 0.16
C PHE A 59 -3.47 -9.80 0.56
N GLN A 60 -3.77 -8.56 0.16
CA GLN A 60 -5.09 -7.96 0.38
C GLN A 60 -6.21 -8.76 -0.29
N VAL A 61 -6.00 -9.23 -1.53
CA VAL A 61 -6.97 -10.08 -2.24
C VAL A 61 -7.11 -11.44 -1.56
N ILE A 62 -6.02 -12.06 -1.12
CA ILE A 62 -6.08 -13.34 -0.40
C ILE A 62 -6.86 -13.20 0.91
N VAL A 63 -6.45 -12.27 1.77
CA VAL A 63 -7.08 -12.08 3.09
C VAL A 63 -8.53 -11.62 2.92
N GLY A 64 -8.78 -10.68 2.01
CA GLY A 64 -10.13 -10.22 1.68
C GLY A 64 -11.00 -11.37 1.17
N GLY A 65 -10.46 -12.23 0.31
CA GLY A 65 -11.12 -13.44 -0.17
C GLY A 65 -11.43 -14.43 0.95
N MET A 66 -10.48 -14.70 1.84
CA MET A 66 -10.69 -15.57 3.01
C MET A 66 -11.83 -15.05 3.89
N VAL A 67 -11.84 -13.74 4.18
CA VAL A 67 -12.91 -13.11 4.99
C VAL A 67 -14.25 -13.16 4.26
N PHE A 68 -14.28 -12.83 2.97
CA PHE A 68 -15.49 -12.88 2.15
C PHE A 68 -16.09 -14.28 2.09
N PHE A 69 -15.27 -15.28 1.75
CA PHE A 69 -15.70 -16.67 1.69
C PHE A 69 -16.09 -17.21 3.07
N TYR A 70 -15.38 -16.81 4.13
CA TYR A 70 -15.77 -17.15 5.50
C TYR A 70 -17.16 -16.60 5.83
N ALA A 71 -17.42 -15.33 5.51
CA ALA A 71 -18.70 -14.68 5.80
C ALA A 71 -19.87 -15.37 5.09
N ILE A 72 -19.76 -15.66 3.79
CA ILE A 72 -20.85 -16.32 3.05
C ILE A 72 -21.02 -17.79 3.46
N ASN A 73 -19.94 -18.47 3.88
CA ASN A 73 -20.00 -19.86 4.33
C ASN A 73 -20.29 -20.02 5.83
N TYR A 74 -20.38 -18.92 6.59
CA TYR A 74 -20.50 -18.95 8.05
C TYR A 74 -21.75 -19.74 8.51
N GLY A 75 -22.86 -19.62 7.79
CA GLY A 75 -24.10 -20.35 8.08
C GLY A 75 -23.96 -21.87 7.99
N LYS A 76 -23.10 -22.38 7.10
CA LYS A 76 -22.79 -23.81 6.98
C LYS A 76 -21.80 -24.25 8.05
N LEU A 77 -20.75 -23.45 8.29
CA LEU A 77 -19.67 -23.75 9.23
C LEU A 77 -20.10 -23.73 10.71
N LYS A 78 -21.05 -22.87 11.10
CA LYS A 78 -21.47 -22.74 12.50
C LYS A 78 -22.01 -24.03 13.13
N HIS A 79 -22.57 -24.95 12.34
CA HIS A 79 -23.13 -26.21 12.83
C HIS A 79 -22.03 -27.18 13.31
N HIS A 80 -20.83 -27.10 12.72
CA HIS A 80 -19.66 -27.88 13.13
C HIS A 80 -18.99 -27.32 14.38
N ARG A 81 -19.36 -26.11 14.82
CA ARG A 81 -18.79 -25.46 16.00
C ARG A 81 -19.20 -26.14 17.33
N ASN A 82 -20.27 -26.93 17.30
CA ASN A 82 -20.75 -27.73 18.43
C ASN A 82 -20.29 -29.21 18.35
N TYR A 83 -19.44 -29.56 17.39
CA TYR A 83 -18.83 -30.88 17.37
C TYR A 83 -17.76 -30.91 18.46
N LYS A 84 -17.96 -31.70 19.52
CA LYS A 84 -16.87 -32.05 20.43
C LYS A 84 -15.89 -32.89 19.63
N TYR A 85 -14.76 -32.31 19.25
CA TYR A 85 -13.61 -33.10 18.86
C TYR A 85 -13.16 -33.84 20.13
N HIS A 86 -13.21 -35.17 20.08
CA HIS A 86 -12.62 -36.02 21.10
C HIS A 86 -11.12 -35.74 21.24
#